data_AF-A0AAJ0U6G5-F1
#
_entry.id   AF-A0AAJ0U6G5-F1
#
_cell.length_a   1.000
_cell.length_b   1.000
_cell.length_c   1.000
_cell.angle_alpha   90.00
_cell.angle_beta   90.00
_cell.angle_gamma   90.00
#
_symmetry.space_group_name_H-M   'P 1'
#
loop_
_entity.id
_entity.type
_entity.pdbx_description
1 polymer ?
#
loop_
_entity_poly.entity_id
_entity_poly.type
_entity_poly.pdbx_seq_one_letter_code
_entity_poly.pdbx_strand_id
1 'polypeptide(L)'
;MNPLVSLAISQLPGLAKRIADKVMPDVEEKVADTVRNFLGTDDPQQADLELQDPKVAAELRVRLAEIEAEADRREAELRQKEREGQLEAIRLQFDQFKTTLQDKQDARATMTGLVRLNSPLAWGPVIVSAVVTVGFFAVLLYLISAGLDPASQADQALLQIVNIAVGALTAGFATVVSFWLGSSSGSRNKDDIALQTQSQVAAMQRDSLSATERIVDNQSRQARELIQRVAREPVAATPTLAPKKSTRQFRRCVDIILGHEGGYVDHPSDPGGATNMGITFQTLRAWRGESITKDDVKELSEDEAREIYRANYWNALNCDQLPIGVDLVTFDFGVNAGVSRAAKMLQRIVAVEADGQIGPITLGAVSQNDAEHLIKQFSDARLNYYRGLSHWETFGRGWSRRTAETRDAALDMLRAGGRT
;
A
#
# COMPACT_ATOMS: atom_id res chain seq x y z
N MET A 1 -20.36 -25.44 24.56
CA MET A 1 -19.96 -26.81 24.18
C MET A 1 -20.90 -27.75 24.89
N ASN A 2 -21.60 -28.60 24.14
CA ASN A 2 -22.57 -29.52 24.71
C ASN A 2 -21.86 -30.49 25.70
N PRO A 3 -22.35 -30.65 26.94
CA PRO A 3 -21.67 -31.48 27.94
C PRO A 3 -21.54 -32.96 27.53
N LEU A 4 -22.44 -33.48 26.68
CA LEU A 4 -22.31 -34.83 26.09
C LEU A 4 -21.16 -34.92 25.08
N VAL A 5 -20.83 -33.82 24.41
CA VAL A 5 -19.68 -33.74 23.48
C VAL A 5 -18.36 -33.75 24.24
N SER A 6 -18.30 -33.08 25.40
CA SER A 6 -17.14 -33.15 26.29
C SER A 6 -16.92 -34.57 26.81
N LEU A 7 -18.00 -35.30 27.13
CA LEU A 7 -17.94 -36.71 27.52
C LEU A 7 -17.47 -37.60 26.36
N ALA A 8 -17.96 -37.38 25.13
CA ALA A 8 -17.50 -38.09 23.94
C ALA A 8 -16.00 -37.89 23.66
N ILE A 9 -15.50 -36.66 23.80
CA ILE A 9 -14.07 -36.33 23.65
C ILE A 9 -13.22 -37.04 24.71
N SER A 10 -13.72 -37.21 25.93
CA SER A 10 -13.01 -37.97 26.97
C SER A 10 -12.84 -39.45 26.58
N GLN A 11 -13.80 -40.01 25.84
CA GLN A 11 -13.77 -41.39 25.36
C GLN A 11 -12.97 -41.55 24.06
N LEU A 12 -12.94 -40.52 23.21
CA LEU A 12 -12.20 -40.49 21.96
C LEU A 12 -11.60 -39.09 21.70
N PRO A 13 -10.36 -38.84 22.19
CA PRO A 13 -9.75 -37.51 22.15
C PRO A 13 -9.58 -36.91 20.74
N GLY A 14 -9.49 -37.76 19.71
CA GLY A 14 -9.37 -37.35 18.30
C GLY A 14 -10.53 -36.49 17.81
N LEU A 15 -11.73 -36.65 18.40
CA LEU A 15 -12.93 -35.86 18.07
C LEU A 15 -12.75 -34.36 18.34
N ALA A 16 -11.93 -33.97 19.34
CA ALA A 16 -11.71 -32.57 19.68
C ALA A 16 -11.14 -31.78 18.48
N LYS A 17 -10.18 -32.39 17.78
CA LYS A 17 -9.60 -31.81 16.56
C LYS A 17 -10.64 -31.70 15.45
N ARG A 18 -11.47 -32.71 15.27
CA ARG A 18 -12.47 -32.76 14.18
C ARG A 18 -13.61 -31.75 14.36
N ILE A 19 -14.01 -31.52 15.61
CA ILE A 19 -14.97 -30.46 15.96
C ILE A 19 -14.36 -29.07 15.73
N ALA A 20 -13.06 -28.89 16.04
CA ALA A 20 -12.37 -27.62 15.84
C ALA A 20 -12.12 -27.29 14.36
N ASP A 21 -11.76 -28.29 13.54
CA ASP A 21 -11.41 -28.10 12.12
C ASP A 21 -12.64 -27.76 11.25
N LYS A 22 -13.88 -27.93 11.76
CA LYS A 22 -15.17 -27.66 11.07
C LYS A 22 -15.31 -28.31 9.69
N VAL A 23 -14.57 -29.39 9.42
CA VAL A 23 -14.57 -30.11 8.13
C VAL A 23 -15.95 -30.69 7.82
N MET A 24 -16.71 -31.11 8.85
CA MET A 24 -18.16 -31.27 8.74
C MET A 24 -18.83 -30.26 9.68
N PRO A 25 -19.80 -29.46 9.19
CA PRO A 25 -20.45 -28.44 10.00
C PRO A 25 -21.35 -29.03 11.11
N ASP A 26 -21.68 -30.31 11.00
CA ASP A 26 -22.60 -31.06 11.86
C ASP A 26 -21.90 -32.09 12.77
N VAL A 27 -20.55 -32.12 12.84
CA VAL A 27 -19.83 -33.09 13.71
C VAL A 27 -20.27 -32.96 15.17
N GLU A 28 -20.36 -31.74 15.69
CA GLU A 28 -20.73 -31.50 17.09
C GLU A 28 -22.15 -32.00 17.40
N GLU A 29 -23.09 -31.80 16.47
CA GLU A 29 -24.48 -32.24 16.59
C GLU A 29 -24.59 -33.77 16.47
N LYS A 30 -23.93 -34.37 15.47
CA LYS A 30 -23.87 -35.83 15.30
C LYS A 30 -23.26 -36.56 16.49
N VAL A 31 -22.20 -36.00 17.09
CA VAL A 31 -21.56 -36.56 18.28
C VAL A 31 -22.51 -36.49 19.49
N ALA A 32 -23.16 -35.34 19.70
CA ALA A 32 -24.14 -35.18 20.77
C ALA A 32 -25.33 -36.13 20.62
N ASP A 33 -25.87 -36.26 19.41
CA ASP A 33 -27.00 -37.13 19.11
C ASP A 33 -26.65 -38.61 19.26
N THR A 34 -25.43 -39.00 18.88
CA THR A 34 -24.96 -40.39 19.03
C THR A 34 -24.84 -40.78 20.50
N VAL A 35 -24.29 -39.90 21.34
CA VAL A 35 -24.21 -40.15 22.79
C VAL A 35 -25.61 -40.21 23.40
N ARG A 36 -26.49 -39.26 23.06
CA ARG A 36 -27.87 -39.21 23.56
C ARG A 36 -28.69 -40.43 23.16
N ASN A 37 -28.64 -40.83 21.89
CA ASN A 37 -29.41 -41.96 21.37
C ASN A 37 -28.89 -43.31 21.88
N PHE A 38 -27.59 -43.40 22.19
CA PHE A 38 -26.98 -44.63 22.69
C PHE A 38 -27.26 -44.83 24.19
N LEU A 39 -27.14 -43.78 25.00
CA LEU A 39 -27.33 -43.85 26.45
C LEU A 39 -28.79 -43.57 26.88
N GLY A 40 -29.62 -43.04 25.97
CA GLY A 40 -31.03 -42.74 26.26
C GLY A 40 -31.24 -41.64 27.31
N THR A 41 -30.21 -40.86 27.61
CA THR A 41 -30.24 -39.78 28.58
C THR A 41 -29.60 -38.49 28.02
N ASP A 42 -30.17 -37.37 28.43
CA ASP A 42 -29.64 -36.02 28.21
C ASP A 42 -28.82 -35.52 29.41
N ASP A 43 -28.83 -36.26 30.53
CA ASP A 43 -28.10 -35.89 31.74
C ASP A 43 -26.64 -36.37 31.67
N PRO A 44 -25.65 -35.45 31.68
CA PRO A 44 -24.24 -35.79 31.62
C PRO A 44 -23.76 -36.64 32.82
N GLN A 45 -24.37 -36.48 33.99
CA GLN A 45 -23.96 -37.24 35.19
C GLN A 45 -24.46 -38.68 35.12
N GLN A 46 -25.67 -38.88 34.59
CA GLN A 46 -26.21 -40.21 34.35
C GLN A 46 -25.44 -40.92 33.22
N ALA A 47 -25.10 -40.19 32.15
CA ALA A 47 -24.28 -40.71 31.06
C ALA A 47 -22.89 -41.16 31.54
N ASP A 48 -22.24 -40.40 32.42
CA ASP A 48 -20.94 -40.76 33.00
C ASP A 48 -21.03 -42.02 33.87
N LEU A 49 -22.12 -42.19 34.63
CA LEU A 49 -22.37 -43.39 35.44
C LEU A 49 -22.53 -44.65 34.58
N GLU A 50 -23.25 -44.57 33.46
CA GLU A 50 -23.44 -45.68 32.53
C GLU A 50 -22.14 -46.05 31.79
N LEU A 51 -21.27 -45.07 31.54
CA LEU A 51 -19.94 -45.29 30.94
C LEU A 51 -18.89 -45.87 31.88
N GLN A 52 -19.21 -46.06 33.16
CA GLN A 52 -18.36 -46.83 34.08
C GLN A 52 -18.35 -48.33 33.73
N ASP A 53 -19.36 -48.83 33.01
CA ASP A 53 -19.32 -50.19 32.45
C ASP A 53 -18.36 -50.23 31.24
N PRO A 54 -17.27 -51.02 31.31
CA PRO A 54 -16.29 -51.13 30.24
C PRO A 54 -16.89 -51.58 28.90
N LYS A 55 -17.97 -52.37 28.91
CA LYS A 55 -18.62 -52.84 27.69
C LYS A 55 -19.38 -51.71 26.99
N VAL A 56 -20.13 -50.92 27.74
CA VAL A 56 -20.90 -49.78 27.24
C VAL A 56 -19.95 -48.70 26.70
N ALA A 57 -18.86 -48.42 27.41
CA ALA A 57 -17.83 -47.49 26.95
C ALA A 57 -17.13 -47.96 25.67
N ALA A 58 -16.86 -49.27 25.54
CA ALA A 58 -16.25 -49.84 24.32
C ALA A 58 -17.19 -49.73 23.11
N GLU A 59 -18.48 -50.00 23.28
CA GLU A 59 -19.47 -49.89 22.20
C GLU A 59 -19.68 -48.43 21.77
N LEU A 60 -19.74 -47.50 22.71
CA LEU A 60 -19.81 -46.07 22.39
C LEU A 60 -18.56 -45.61 21.62
N ARG A 61 -17.36 -46.06 22.01
CA ARG A 61 -16.11 -45.73 21.29
C ARG A 61 -16.14 -46.20 19.84
N VAL A 62 -16.72 -47.37 19.55
CA VAL A 62 -16.85 -47.86 18.17
C VAL A 62 -17.74 -46.92 17.35
N ARG A 63 -18.90 -46.51 17.89
CA ARG A 63 -19.81 -45.58 17.20
C ARG A 63 -19.20 -44.19 17.00
N LEU A 64 -18.46 -43.69 17.99
CA LEU A 64 -17.73 -42.43 17.88
C LEU A 64 -16.58 -42.51 16.85
N ALA A 65 -15.91 -43.66 16.76
CA ALA A 65 -14.86 -43.88 15.76
C ALA A 65 -15.39 -43.93 14.32
N GLU A 66 -16.64 -44.36 14.11
CA GLU A 66 -17.28 -44.28 12.80
C GLU A 66 -17.47 -42.84 12.33
N ILE A 67 -17.85 -41.94 13.25
CA ILE A 67 -17.99 -40.50 12.99
C ILE A 67 -16.62 -39.86 12.70
N GLU A 68 -15.59 -40.21 13.48
CA GLU A 68 -14.22 -39.74 13.23
C GLU A 68 -13.72 -40.20 11.85
N ALA A 69 -13.96 -41.47 11.48
CA ALA A 69 -13.59 -42.02 10.19
C ALA A 69 -14.36 -41.36 9.02
N GLU A 70 -15.61 -40.95 9.21
CA GLU A 70 -16.37 -40.18 8.22
C GLU A 70 -15.77 -38.79 8.02
N ALA A 71 -15.42 -38.10 9.11
CA ALA A 71 -14.75 -36.80 9.06
C ALA A 71 -13.41 -36.89 8.31
N ASP A 72 -12.64 -37.94 8.57
CA ASP A 72 -11.34 -38.19 7.92
C ASP A 72 -11.47 -38.43 6.41
N ARG A 73 -12.46 -39.22 6.00
CA ARG A 73 -12.76 -39.45 4.57
C ARG A 73 -13.11 -38.14 3.88
N ARG A 74 -13.95 -37.30 4.52
CA ARG A 74 -14.37 -36.03 3.93
C ARG A 74 -13.21 -35.05 3.79
N GLU A 75 -12.32 -35.01 4.78
CA GLU A 75 -11.12 -34.19 4.71
C GLU A 75 -10.18 -34.65 3.58
N ALA A 76 -10.01 -35.97 3.43
CA ALA A 76 -9.20 -36.54 2.37
C ALA A 76 -9.75 -36.23 0.96
N GLU A 77 -11.08 -36.28 0.79
CA GLU A 77 -11.76 -35.89 -0.45
C GLU A 77 -11.52 -34.41 -0.81
N LEU A 78 -11.63 -33.51 0.17
CA LEU A 78 -11.38 -32.08 -0.04
C LEU A 78 -9.92 -31.83 -0.43
N ARG A 79 -8.99 -32.42 0.31
CA ARG A 79 -7.55 -32.36 -0.01
C ARG A 79 -7.21 -32.99 -1.37
N GLN A 80 -7.99 -33.95 -1.84
CA GLN A 80 -7.84 -34.51 -3.18
C GLN A 80 -8.34 -33.53 -4.25
N LYS A 81 -9.53 -32.96 -4.07
CA LYS A 81 -10.08 -31.96 -5.01
C LYS A 81 -9.19 -30.72 -5.13
N GLU A 82 -8.61 -30.25 -4.03
CA GLU A 82 -7.66 -29.14 -4.06
C GLU A 82 -6.40 -29.48 -4.86
N ARG A 83 -5.85 -30.69 -4.68
CA ARG A 83 -4.69 -31.16 -5.46
C ARG A 83 -5.03 -31.31 -6.94
N GLU A 84 -6.21 -31.81 -7.27
CA GLU A 84 -6.68 -31.92 -8.66
C GLU A 84 -6.81 -30.55 -9.31
N GLY A 85 -7.41 -29.56 -8.62
CA GLY A 85 -7.48 -28.19 -9.11
C GLY A 85 -6.11 -27.53 -9.28
N GLN A 86 -5.16 -27.80 -8.38
CA GLN A 86 -3.78 -27.32 -8.52
C GLN A 86 -3.07 -27.96 -9.73
N LEU A 87 -3.25 -29.27 -9.94
CA LEU A 87 -2.68 -29.98 -11.10
C LEU A 87 -3.26 -29.47 -12.42
N GLU A 88 -4.56 -29.17 -12.46
CA GLU A 88 -5.21 -28.59 -13.62
C GLU A 88 -4.68 -27.18 -13.93
N ALA A 89 -4.49 -26.34 -12.90
CA ALA A 89 -3.89 -25.01 -13.06
C ALA A 89 -2.44 -25.09 -13.60
N ILE A 90 -1.64 -26.00 -13.07
CA ILE A 90 -0.26 -26.24 -13.55
C ILE A 90 -0.28 -26.73 -15.00
N ARG A 91 -1.20 -27.62 -15.36
CA ARG A 91 -1.35 -28.12 -16.74
C ARG A 91 -1.71 -27.01 -17.71
N LEU A 92 -2.65 -26.13 -17.34
CA LEU A 92 -3.03 -24.98 -18.15
C LEU A 92 -1.86 -24.02 -18.37
N GLN A 93 -1.06 -23.75 -17.33
CA GLN A 93 0.15 -22.95 -17.45
C GLN A 93 1.19 -23.60 -18.39
N PHE A 94 1.37 -24.92 -18.28
CA PHE A 94 2.30 -25.64 -19.13
C PHE A 94 1.86 -25.67 -20.60
N ASP A 95 0.56 -25.85 -20.86
CA ASP A 95 -0.01 -25.78 -22.21
C ASP A 95 0.15 -24.37 -22.81
N GLN A 96 -0.11 -23.30 -22.03
CA GLN A 96 0.16 -21.92 -22.44
C GLN A 96 1.64 -21.69 -22.75
N PHE A 97 2.53 -22.22 -21.93
CA PHE A 97 3.97 -22.13 -22.15
C PHE A 97 4.40 -22.87 -23.42
N LYS A 98 3.82 -24.05 -23.70
CA LYS A 98 4.07 -24.82 -24.91
C LYS A 98 3.57 -24.12 -26.17
N THR A 99 2.37 -23.55 -26.15
CA THR A 99 1.85 -22.72 -27.25
C THR A 99 2.76 -21.52 -27.51
N THR A 100 3.23 -20.86 -26.45
CA THR A 100 4.18 -19.74 -26.54
C THR A 100 5.51 -20.15 -27.18
N LEU A 101 5.98 -21.38 -26.93
CA LEU A 101 7.20 -21.91 -27.54
C LEU A 101 7.01 -22.32 -29.01
N GLN A 102 5.86 -22.91 -29.37
CA GLN A 102 5.55 -23.28 -30.75
C GLN A 102 5.40 -22.04 -31.65
N ASP A 103 4.73 -21.00 -31.17
CA ASP A 103 4.58 -19.74 -31.92
C ASP A 103 5.92 -19.00 -32.16
N LYS A 104 6.89 -19.15 -31.25
CA LYS A 104 8.24 -18.59 -31.42
C LYS A 104 9.02 -19.24 -32.58
N GLN A 105 8.64 -20.45 -32.98
CA GLN A 105 9.27 -21.16 -34.10
C GLN A 105 8.65 -20.77 -35.45
N ASP A 106 7.35 -20.47 -35.51
CA ASP A 106 6.62 -20.17 -36.75
C ASP A 106 6.94 -18.79 -37.35
N ALA A 107 7.14 -17.76 -36.51
CA ALA A 107 7.47 -16.39 -36.97
C ALA A 107 8.81 -16.30 -37.73
N ARG A 108 9.79 -17.11 -37.32
CA ARG A 108 11.10 -17.20 -37.99
C ARG A 108 11.01 -18.05 -39.26
N ALA A 109 10.17 -19.07 -39.27
CA ALA A 109 9.93 -19.91 -40.44
C ALA A 109 9.35 -19.11 -41.62
N THR A 110 8.44 -18.16 -41.37
CA THR A 110 7.82 -17.33 -42.43
C THR A 110 8.85 -16.42 -43.12
N MET A 111 9.75 -15.78 -42.35
CA MET A 111 10.79 -14.92 -42.91
C MET A 111 11.87 -15.72 -43.65
N THR A 112 12.30 -16.88 -43.11
CA THR A 112 13.20 -17.79 -43.85
C THR A 112 12.55 -18.34 -45.12
N GLY A 113 11.22 -18.50 -45.15
CA GLY A 113 10.45 -18.85 -46.35
C GLY A 113 10.45 -17.76 -47.42
N LEU A 114 10.25 -16.49 -47.04
CA LEU A 114 10.26 -15.35 -47.97
C LEU A 114 11.67 -15.05 -48.54
N VAL A 115 12.71 -15.24 -47.73
CA VAL A 115 14.12 -15.17 -48.19
C VAL A 115 14.44 -16.30 -49.16
N ARG A 116 13.95 -17.53 -48.91
CA ARG A 116 14.08 -18.65 -49.86
C ARG A 116 13.34 -18.43 -51.19
N LEU A 117 12.27 -17.62 -51.18
CA LEU A 117 11.51 -17.24 -52.37
C LEU A 117 12.07 -16.01 -53.10
N ASN A 118 13.24 -15.50 -52.70
CA ASN A 118 13.93 -14.34 -53.27
C ASN A 118 13.04 -13.08 -53.39
N SER A 119 12.10 -12.90 -52.45
CA SER A 119 11.17 -11.78 -52.47
C SER A 119 11.81 -10.51 -51.88
N PRO A 120 11.74 -9.34 -52.56
CA PRO A 120 12.31 -8.09 -52.07
C PRO A 120 11.64 -7.57 -50.78
N LEU A 121 10.43 -8.05 -50.46
CA LEU A 121 9.71 -7.73 -49.23
C LEU A 121 10.41 -8.25 -47.96
N ALA A 122 11.26 -9.29 -48.08
CA ALA A 122 12.00 -9.84 -46.94
C ALA A 122 13.10 -8.88 -46.40
N TRP A 123 13.53 -7.91 -47.22
CA TRP A 123 14.57 -6.95 -46.87
C TRP A 123 14.05 -5.67 -46.22
N GLY A 124 12.74 -5.40 -46.30
CA GLY A 124 12.12 -4.17 -45.78
C GLY A 124 12.48 -3.88 -44.32
N PRO A 125 12.28 -4.82 -43.38
CA PRO A 125 12.60 -4.59 -41.97
C PRO A 125 14.10 -4.43 -41.69
N VAL A 126 14.96 -5.15 -42.44
CA VAL A 126 16.43 -5.06 -42.33
C VAL A 126 16.90 -3.68 -42.79
N ILE A 127 16.40 -3.21 -43.93
CA ILE A 127 16.74 -1.90 -44.49
C ILE A 127 16.29 -0.77 -43.57
N VAL A 128 15.04 -0.81 -43.08
CA VAL A 128 14.52 0.19 -42.13
C VAL A 128 15.34 0.21 -40.85
N SER A 129 15.70 -0.95 -40.30
CA SER A 129 16.51 -1.05 -39.09
C SER A 129 17.93 -0.52 -39.29
N ALA A 130 18.54 -0.79 -40.45
CA ALA A 130 19.87 -0.29 -40.80
C ALA A 130 19.86 1.23 -40.97
N VAL A 131 18.86 1.80 -41.65
CA VAL A 131 18.71 3.25 -41.84
C VAL A 131 18.55 3.97 -40.50
N VAL A 132 17.68 3.46 -39.62
CA VAL A 132 17.47 4.06 -38.29
C VAL A 132 18.72 3.98 -37.43
N THR A 133 19.44 2.86 -37.45
CA THR A 133 20.64 2.65 -36.63
C THR A 133 21.83 3.47 -37.13
N VAL A 134 22.07 3.52 -38.44
CA VAL A 134 23.16 4.33 -39.03
C VAL A 134 22.87 5.82 -38.89
N GLY A 135 21.62 6.24 -39.14
CA GLY A 135 21.17 7.62 -38.93
C GLY A 135 21.32 8.05 -37.46
N PHE A 136 21.02 7.16 -36.51
CA PHE A 136 21.19 7.39 -35.08
C PHE A 136 22.63 7.77 -34.71
N PHE A 137 23.62 6.98 -35.13
CA PHE A 137 25.03 7.25 -34.81
C PHE A 137 25.58 8.48 -35.53
N ALA A 138 25.12 8.75 -36.76
CA ALA A 138 25.53 9.94 -37.52
C ALA A 138 25.05 11.24 -36.85
N VAL A 139 23.80 11.30 -36.40
CA VAL A 139 23.25 12.48 -35.69
C VAL A 139 23.94 12.65 -34.33
N LEU A 140 24.15 11.56 -33.60
CA LEU A 140 24.83 11.61 -32.30
C LEU A 140 26.28 12.13 -32.43
N LEU A 141 27.03 11.67 -33.44
CA LEU A 141 28.39 12.13 -33.73
C LEU A 141 28.42 13.59 -34.19
N TYR A 142 27.43 14.03 -34.97
CA TYR A 142 27.31 15.42 -35.40
C TYR A 142 27.07 16.35 -34.20
N LEU A 143 26.19 15.97 -33.28
CA LEU A 143 25.89 16.75 -32.07
C LEU A 143 27.07 16.83 -31.10
N ILE A 144 27.85 15.75 -30.98
CA ILE A 144 29.05 15.73 -30.13
C ILE A 144 30.19 16.57 -30.75
N SER A 145 30.31 16.60 -32.08
CA SER A 145 31.40 17.31 -32.77
C SER A 145 31.13 18.81 -33.00
N ALA A 146 29.88 19.27 -32.89
CA ALA A 146 29.49 20.66 -33.13
C ALA A 146 29.86 21.66 -32.01
N GLY A 147 30.38 21.21 -30.86
CA GLY A 147 30.95 22.05 -29.80
C GLY A 147 30.02 23.17 -29.28
N LEU A 148 29.11 22.83 -28.36
CA LEU A 148 28.13 23.78 -27.80
C LEU A 148 28.69 24.53 -26.59
N ASP A 149 28.54 25.86 -26.57
CA ASP A 149 28.87 26.70 -25.42
C ASP A 149 27.63 26.85 -24.51
N PRO A 150 27.61 26.29 -23.29
CA PRO A 150 26.42 26.27 -22.43
C PRO A 150 25.91 27.65 -21.99
N ALA A 151 26.69 28.71 -22.20
CA ALA A 151 26.38 30.07 -21.78
C ALA A 151 25.51 30.87 -22.77
N SER A 152 25.33 30.40 -24.01
CA SER A 152 24.56 31.12 -25.04
C SER A 152 23.07 30.73 -25.04
N GLN A 153 22.15 31.71 -25.16
CA GLN A 153 20.70 31.43 -25.23
C GLN A 153 20.30 30.63 -26.49
N ALA A 154 21.08 30.74 -27.57
CA ALA A 154 20.88 29.94 -28.78
C ALA A 154 21.20 28.46 -28.52
N ASP A 155 22.22 28.17 -27.71
CA ASP A 155 22.64 26.82 -27.37
C ASP A 155 21.69 26.14 -26.38
N GLN A 156 20.94 26.89 -25.55
CA GLN A 156 19.90 26.32 -24.68
C GLN A 156 18.70 25.74 -25.46
N ALA A 157 18.24 26.44 -26.50
CA ALA A 157 17.20 25.91 -27.40
C ALA A 157 17.72 24.70 -28.18
N LEU A 158 18.99 24.74 -28.59
CA LEU A 158 19.65 23.63 -29.26
C LEU A 158 19.79 22.40 -28.35
N LEU A 159 20.15 22.59 -27.07
CA LEU A 159 20.22 21.52 -26.06
C LEU A 159 18.84 20.90 -25.75
N GLN A 160 17.77 21.69 -25.76
CA GLN A 160 16.40 21.15 -25.63
C GLN A 160 16.00 20.31 -26.85
N ILE A 161 16.29 20.79 -28.07
CA ILE A 161 16.06 20.03 -29.30
C ILE A 161 16.88 18.74 -29.29
N VAL A 162 18.12 18.77 -28.82
CA VAL A 162 18.97 17.59 -28.65
C VAL A 162 18.36 16.62 -27.64
N ASN A 163 17.90 17.08 -26.47
CA ASN A 163 17.29 16.20 -25.46
C ASN A 163 15.98 15.56 -25.96
N ILE A 164 15.15 16.32 -26.68
CA ILE A 164 13.93 15.80 -27.31
C ILE A 164 14.28 14.79 -28.41
N ALA A 165 15.28 15.09 -29.25
CA ALA A 165 15.75 14.19 -30.30
C ALA A 165 16.33 12.89 -29.73
N VAL A 166 17.18 12.97 -28.70
CA VAL A 166 17.74 11.79 -28.01
C VAL A 166 16.64 10.96 -27.36
N GLY A 167 15.63 11.58 -26.76
CA GLY A 167 14.46 10.89 -26.22
C GLY A 167 13.64 10.16 -27.29
N ALA A 168 13.30 10.84 -28.39
CA ALA A 168 12.56 10.26 -29.51
C ALA A 168 13.36 9.12 -30.20
N LEU A 169 14.67 9.28 -30.33
CA LEU A 169 15.56 8.29 -30.92
C LEU A 169 15.76 7.06 -30.03
N THR A 170 15.80 7.22 -28.71
CA THR A 170 15.84 6.10 -27.75
C THR A 170 14.57 5.24 -27.85
N ALA A 171 13.40 5.88 -27.99
CA ALA A 171 12.13 5.18 -28.20
C ALA A 171 12.10 4.44 -29.56
N GLY A 172 12.65 5.05 -30.62
CA GLY A 172 12.80 4.39 -31.93
C GLY A 172 13.70 3.17 -31.90
N PHE A 173 14.85 3.25 -31.22
CA PHE A 173 15.77 2.12 -31.04
C PHE A 173 15.13 0.97 -30.24
N ALA A 174 14.43 1.29 -29.14
CA ALA A 174 13.69 0.30 -28.36
C ALA A 174 12.61 -0.41 -29.21
N THR A 175 11.98 0.30 -30.15
CA THR A 175 11.01 -0.26 -31.08
C THR A 175 11.65 -1.23 -32.06
N VAL A 176 12.84 -0.90 -32.60
CA VAL A 176 13.61 -1.79 -33.48
C VAL A 176 14.07 -3.05 -32.72
N VAL A 177 14.61 -2.88 -31.51
CA VAL A 177 15.00 -4.00 -30.65
C VAL A 177 13.79 -4.87 -30.32
N SER A 178 12.64 -4.26 -29.98
CA SER A 178 11.39 -4.98 -29.75
C SER A 178 10.84 -5.67 -31.01
N PHE A 179 11.13 -5.18 -32.21
CA PHE A 179 10.75 -5.83 -33.46
C PHE A 179 11.62 -7.08 -33.71
N TRP A 180 12.92 -7.01 -33.44
CA TRP A 180 13.86 -8.13 -33.63
C TRP A 180 13.86 -9.16 -32.49
N LEU A 181 13.56 -8.72 -31.26
CA LEU A 181 13.52 -9.57 -30.06
C LEU A 181 12.09 -9.92 -29.60
N GLY A 182 11.06 -9.20 -30.07
CA GLY A 182 9.68 -9.42 -29.66
C GLY A 182 9.00 -10.55 -30.45
N SER A 183 8.47 -11.54 -29.74
CA SER A 183 7.70 -12.64 -30.32
C SER A 183 6.40 -12.14 -30.97
N SER A 184 6.09 -12.65 -32.17
CA SER A 184 4.94 -12.21 -32.99
C SER A 184 3.55 -12.64 -32.50
N SER A 185 3.41 -13.33 -31.37
CA SER A 185 2.09 -13.66 -30.79
C SER A 185 1.39 -12.46 -30.14
N GLY A 186 2.02 -11.28 -30.18
CA GLY A 186 1.47 -10.07 -29.61
C GLY A 186 0.39 -9.39 -30.45
N SER A 187 0.23 -9.63 -31.76
CA SER A 187 -0.71 -8.80 -32.54
C SER A 187 -2.16 -9.11 -32.19
N ARG A 188 -2.61 -10.37 -32.31
CA ARG A 188 -4.01 -10.71 -32.01
C ARG A 188 -4.38 -10.47 -30.55
N ASN A 189 -3.50 -10.81 -29.62
CA ASN A 189 -3.77 -10.58 -28.20
C ASN A 189 -3.65 -9.09 -27.82
N LYS A 190 -2.76 -8.30 -28.44
CA LYS A 190 -2.74 -6.83 -28.20
C LYS A 190 -3.88 -6.12 -28.91
N ASP A 191 -4.32 -6.60 -30.08
CA ASP A 191 -5.45 -6.05 -30.82
C ASP A 191 -6.76 -6.41 -30.10
N ASP A 192 -6.91 -7.63 -29.59
CA ASP A 192 -8.04 -8.07 -28.79
C ASP A 192 -8.04 -7.42 -27.41
N ILE A 193 -6.88 -7.32 -26.73
CA ILE A 193 -6.77 -6.59 -25.46
C ILE A 193 -6.98 -5.09 -25.71
N ALA A 194 -6.52 -4.50 -26.81
CA ALA A 194 -6.79 -3.10 -27.14
C ALA A 194 -8.26 -2.88 -27.47
N LEU A 195 -8.91 -3.78 -28.21
CA LEU A 195 -10.35 -3.74 -28.49
C LEU A 195 -11.18 -3.99 -27.22
N GLN A 196 -10.77 -4.91 -26.35
CA GLN A 196 -11.41 -5.15 -25.05
C GLN A 196 -11.19 -3.98 -24.10
N THR A 197 -9.98 -3.42 -24.05
CA THR A 197 -9.66 -2.27 -23.20
C THR A 197 -10.35 -1.04 -23.74
N GLN A 198 -10.43 -0.82 -25.05
CA GLN A 198 -11.12 0.32 -25.65
C GLN A 198 -12.64 0.19 -25.52
N SER A 199 -13.20 -1.02 -25.63
CA SER A 199 -14.63 -1.27 -25.37
C SER A 199 -14.97 -1.22 -23.88
N GLN A 200 -14.11 -1.70 -22.98
CA GLN A 200 -14.24 -1.54 -21.53
C GLN A 200 -14.07 -0.09 -21.11
N VAL A 201 -13.13 0.66 -21.68
CA VAL A 201 -12.95 2.09 -21.40
C VAL A 201 -14.13 2.87 -21.97
N ALA A 202 -14.67 2.53 -23.14
CA ALA A 202 -15.88 3.15 -23.68
C ALA A 202 -17.16 2.75 -22.91
N ALA A 203 -17.21 1.55 -22.34
CA ALA A 203 -18.29 1.13 -21.45
C ALA A 203 -18.17 1.81 -20.09
N MET A 204 -16.99 1.84 -19.48
CA MET A 204 -16.70 2.58 -18.25
C MET A 204 -16.88 4.09 -18.44
N GLN A 205 -16.60 4.66 -19.61
CA GLN A 205 -16.90 6.06 -19.91
C GLN A 205 -18.40 6.29 -20.03
N ARG A 206 -19.17 5.40 -20.65
CA ARG A 206 -20.64 5.51 -20.67
C ARG A 206 -21.28 5.26 -19.30
N ASP A 207 -20.76 4.32 -18.53
CA ASP A 207 -21.21 4.01 -17.18
C ASP A 207 -20.79 5.10 -16.20
N SER A 208 -19.61 5.68 -16.34
CA SER A 208 -19.20 6.86 -15.56
C SER A 208 -19.92 8.12 -16.00
N LEU A 209 -20.24 8.31 -17.28
CA LEU A 209 -21.08 9.43 -17.74
C LEU A 209 -22.50 9.29 -17.20
N SER A 210 -23.10 8.10 -17.25
CA SER A 210 -24.44 7.87 -16.69
C SER A 210 -24.45 7.84 -15.16
N ALA A 211 -23.37 7.40 -14.50
CA ALA A 211 -23.21 7.53 -13.05
C ALA A 211 -22.99 9.00 -12.66
N THR A 212 -22.24 9.77 -13.44
CA THR A 212 -22.05 11.21 -13.25
C THR A 212 -23.36 11.95 -13.50
N GLU A 213 -24.12 11.59 -14.53
CA GLU A 213 -25.44 12.14 -14.81
C GLU A 213 -26.43 11.79 -13.68
N ARG A 214 -26.41 10.56 -13.16
CA ARG A 214 -27.19 10.18 -11.97
C ARG A 214 -26.73 10.90 -10.71
N ILE A 215 -25.43 11.13 -10.51
CA ILE A 215 -24.91 11.88 -9.37
C ILE A 215 -25.30 13.35 -9.50
N VAL A 216 -25.18 13.95 -10.68
CA VAL A 216 -25.58 15.32 -10.97
C VAL A 216 -27.09 15.49 -10.84
N ASP A 217 -27.90 14.54 -11.32
CA ASP A 217 -29.36 14.56 -11.15
C ASP A 217 -29.78 14.38 -9.71
N ASN A 218 -29.14 13.45 -8.98
CA ASN A 218 -29.44 13.20 -7.58
C ASN A 218 -28.96 14.38 -6.71
N GLN A 219 -27.80 14.96 -7.00
CA GLN A 219 -27.34 16.20 -6.37
C GLN A 219 -28.22 17.39 -6.73
N SER A 220 -28.73 17.49 -7.96
CA SER A 220 -29.66 18.54 -8.39
C SER A 220 -31.02 18.40 -7.72
N ARG A 221 -31.52 17.17 -7.53
CA ARG A 221 -32.74 16.89 -6.77
C ARG A 221 -32.54 17.17 -5.28
N GLN A 222 -31.45 16.70 -4.70
CA GLN A 222 -31.09 17.00 -3.30
C GLN A 222 -30.88 18.48 -3.08
N ALA A 223 -30.24 19.21 -4.01
CA ALA A 223 -30.08 20.65 -3.95
C ALA A 223 -31.43 21.37 -4.05
N ARG A 224 -32.33 20.94 -4.94
CA ARG A 224 -33.69 21.49 -5.02
C ARG A 224 -34.49 21.24 -3.74
N GLU A 225 -34.42 20.03 -3.19
CA GLU A 225 -35.08 19.68 -1.92
C GLU A 225 -34.46 20.44 -0.74
N LEU A 226 -33.14 20.60 -0.70
CA LEU A 226 -32.42 21.37 0.31
C LEU A 226 -32.75 22.86 0.21
N ILE A 227 -32.80 23.45 -0.99
CA ILE A 227 -33.23 24.83 -1.20
C ILE A 227 -34.67 25.03 -0.73
N GLN A 228 -35.55 24.06 -0.99
CA GLN A 228 -36.95 24.13 -0.57
C GLN A 228 -37.13 23.93 0.95
N ARG A 229 -36.24 23.17 1.60
CA ARG A 229 -36.18 22.99 3.07
C ARG A 229 -35.56 24.20 3.76
N VAL A 230 -34.45 24.73 3.24
CA VAL A 230 -33.78 25.96 3.71
C VAL A 230 -34.66 27.19 3.54
N ALA A 231 -35.50 27.25 2.50
CA ALA A 231 -36.47 28.34 2.32
C ALA A 231 -37.66 28.26 3.30
N ARG A 232 -37.85 27.14 4.02
CA ARG A 232 -38.96 26.93 4.96
C ARG A 232 -38.52 26.96 6.44
N GLU A 233 -37.23 26.85 6.73
CA GLU A 233 -36.70 26.93 8.10
C GLU A 233 -35.94 28.25 8.32
N PRO A 234 -36.18 28.98 9.43
CA PRO A 234 -35.36 30.14 9.76
C PRO A 234 -33.93 29.68 10.05
N VAL A 235 -32.98 30.22 9.28
CA VAL A 235 -31.57 29.81 9.25
C VAL A 235 -30.90 29.97 10.61
N ALA A 236 -30.73 28.87 11.33
CA ALA A 236 -29.67 28.72 12.33
C ALA A 236 -28.41 28.21 11.60
N ALA A 237 -27.43 29.11 11.48
CA ALA A 237 -26.01 28.93 11.17
C ALA A 237 -25.56 27.71 10.33
N THR A 238 -25.01 28.02 9.17
CA THR A 238 -24.08 27.21 8.36
C THR A 238 -23.14 26.33 9.21
N PRO A 239 -22.89 25.05 8.84
CA PRO A 239 -21.83 24.26 9.47
C PRO A 239 -20.50 24.95 9.16
N THR A 240 -19.96 25.62 10.17
CA THR A 240 -18.69 26.32 10.11
C THR A 240 -17.62 25.24 9.93
N LEU A 241 -16.76 25.41 8.93
CA LEU A 241 -15.48 24.71 8.80
C LEU A 241 -14.88 24.55 10.20
N ALA A 242 -14.56 23.32 10.60
CA ALA A 242 -13.96 23.05 11.91
C ALA A 242 -12.82 24.07 12.16
N PRO A 243 -12.73 24.67 13.35
CA PRO A 243 -11.78 25.75 13.58
C PRO A 243 -10.37 25.24 13.26
N LYS A 244 -9.62 25.99 12.44
CA LYS A 244 -8.16 25.80 12.31
C LYS A 244 -7.61 25.60 13.72
N LYS A 245 -6.94 24.46 13.97
CA LYS A 245 -6.23 24.25 15.24
C LYS A 245 -5.46 25.52 15.58
N SER A 246 -5.65 26.01 16.81
CA SER A 246 -5.03 27.27 17.20
C SER A 246 -3.50 27.16 17.10
N THR A 247 -2.83 28.27 16.81
CA THR A 247 -1.38 28.44 16.87
C THR A 247 -0.74 27.81 18.12
N ARG A 248 -1.52 27.66 19.21
CA ARG A 248 -1.12 27.01 20.46
C ARG A 248 -0.78 25.51 20.28
N GLN A 249 -1.54 24.76 19.48
CA GLN A 249 -1.30 23.33 19.29
C GLN A 249 0.00 23.10 18.52
N PHE A 250 0.18 23.84 17.42
CA PHE A 250 1.44 23.85 16.68
C PHE A 250 2.62 24.19 17.58
N ARG A 251 2.54 25.30 18.35
CA ARG A 251 3.60 25.71 19.27
C ARG A 251 3.94 24.60 20.27
N ARG A 252 2.92 24.01 20.91
CA ARG A 252 3.11 22.91 21.87
C ARG A 252 3.81 21.71 21.24
N CYS A 253 3.43 21.32 20.02
CA CYS A 253 4.09 20.21 19.33
C CYS A 253 5.54 20.54 18.98
N VAL A 254 5.82 21.76 18.51
CA VAL A 254 7.19 22.20 18.20
C VAL A 254 8.04 22.26 19.46
N ASP A 255 7.52 22.74 20.59
CA ASP A 255 8.26 22.80 21.86
C ASP A 255 8.72 21.40 22.30
N ILE A 256 7.86 20.39 22.13
CA ILE A 256 8.18 18.99 22.42
C ILE A 256 9.28 18.48 21.48
N ILE A 257 9.16 18.77 20.18
CA ILE A 257 10.15 18.34 19.18
C ILE A 257 11.51 19.01 19.45
N LEU A 258 11.53 20.32 19.68
CA LEU A 258 12.74 21.07 19.99
C LEU A 258 13.39 20.59 21.30
N GLY A 259 12.62 20.12 22.28
CA GLY A 259 13.18 19.48 23.48
C GLY A 259 13.93 18.17 23.20
N HIS A 260 13.62 17.49 22.09
CA HIS A 260 14.37 16.32 21.62
C HIS A 260 15.56 16.69 20.72
N GLU A 261 15.50 17.84 20.04
CA GLU A 261 16.57 18.34 19.19
C GLU A 261 17.66 19.00 20.05
N GLY A 262 18.93 18.74 19.73
CA GLY A 262 20.05 19.38 20.41
C GLY A 262 20.25 20.83 19.98
N GLY A 263 21.28 21.46 20.54
CA GLY A 263 21.78 22.76 20.06
C GLY A 263 22.56 22.63 18.74
N TYR A 264 23.28 23.69 18.37
CA TYR A 264 24.12 23.70 17.17
C TYR A 264 25.14 22.55 17.16
N VAL A 265 25.15 21.80 16.06
CA VAL A 265 26.14 20.76 15.75
C VAL A 265 26.72 21.06 14.38
N ASP A 266 28.05 21.10 14.29
CA ASP A 266 28.78 21.19 13.03
C ASP A 266 29.88 20.15 13.01
N HIS A 267 29.89 19.30 11.99
CA HIS A 267 30.93 18.28 11.83
C HIS A 267 32.03 18.82 10.90
N PRO A 268 33.31 18.88 11.33
CA PRO A 268 34.40 19.50 10.56
C PRO A 268 34.60 18.91 9.15
N SER A 269 34.23 17.64 8.97
CA SER A 269 34.36 16.90 7.70
C SER A 269 33.11 16.93 6.81
N ASP A 270 32.01 17.57 7.24
CA ASP A 270 30.78 17.68 6.46
C ASP A 270 30.46 19.18 6.20
N PRO A 271 30.74 19.68 4.98
CA PRO A 271 30.44 21.06 4.61
C PRO A 271 28.95 21.43 4.76
N GLY A 272 28.05 20.44 4.68
CA GLY A 272 26.61 20.59 4.88
C GLY A 272 26.11 20.20 6.27
N GLY A 273 27.01 19.78 7.17
CA GLY A 273 26.67 19.17 8.46
C GLY A 273 26.25 20.15 9.56
N ALA A 274 26.29 21.46 9.31
CA ALA A 274 25.81 22.45 10.25
C ALA A 274 24.29 22.30 10.42
N THR A 275 23.87 21.98 11.64
CA THR A 275 22.47 21.80 12.04
C THR A 275 22.23 22.56 13.33
N ASN A 276 21.16 23.34 13.39
CA ASN A 276 20.71 24.00 14.60
C ASN A 276 19.20 23.83 14.75
N MET A 277 18.72 23.51 15.96
CA MET A 277 17.29 23.29 16.21
C MET A 277 16.64 22.28 15.22
N GLY A 278 17.40 21.24 14.82
CA GLY A 278 16.96 20.26 13.83
C GLY A 278 16.89 20.75 12.38
N ILE A 279 17.23 22.01 12.10
CA ILE A 279 17.27 22.60 10.75
C ILE A 279 18.70 22.52 10.22
N THR A 280 18.88 21.80 9.11
CA THR A 280 20.18 21.67 8.43
C THR A 280 20.51 22.88 7.58
N PHE A 281 21.78 23.06 7.25
CA PHE A 281 22.23 24.06 6.27
C PHE A 281 21.43 24.00 4.96
N GLN A 282 21.18 22.81 4.42
CA GLN A 282 20.43 22.67 3.15
C GLN A 282 18.97 23.13 3.31
N THR A 283 18.33 22.80 4.43
CA THR A 283 16.95 23.25 4.70
C THR A 283 16.90 24.76 4.85
N LEU A 284 17.83 25.35 5.60
CA LEU A 284 17.89 26.81 5.76
C LEU A 284 18.22 27.51 4.44
N ARG A 285 19.10 26.94 3.61
CA ARG A 285 19.42 27.46 2.28
C ARG A 285 18.20 27.44 1.37
N ALA A 286 17.44 26.35 1.37
CA ALA A 286 16.21 26.26 0.59
C ALA A 286 15.15 27.28 1.05
N TRP A 287 15.14 27.62 2.34
CA TRP A 287 14.24 28.61 2.93
C TRP A 287 14.63 30.06 2.62
N ARG A 288 15.88 30.45 2.90
CA ARG A 288 16.37 31.84 2.71
C ARG A 288 16.80 32.16 1.27
N GLY A 289 17.07 31.15 0.45
CA GLY A 289 17.59 31.30 -0.91
C GLY A 289 19.12 31.18 -0.99
N GLU A 290 19.70 31.57 -2.14
CA GLU A 290 21.14 31.49 -2.36
C GLU A 290 21.90 32.56 -1.56
N SER A 291 23.07 32.21 -1.03
CA SER A 291 23.95 33.03 -0.15
C SER A 291 23.71 32.89 1.36
N ILE A 292 23.68 31.67 1.89
CA ILE A 292 23.80 31.42 3.33
C ILE A 292 25.14 30.78 3.70
N THR A 293 25.58 31.01 4.93
CA THR A 293 26.82 30.52 5.54
C THR A 293 26.52 29.55 6.69
N LYS A 294 27.56 28.95 7.27
CA LYS A 294 27.40 28.14 8.49
C LYS A 294 27.07 28.99 9.72
N ASP A 295 27.52 30.25 9.75
CA ASP A 295 27.19 31.19 10.81
C ASP A 295 25.70 31.54 10.79
N ASP A 296 25.09 31.63 9.60
CA ASP A 296 23.62 31.79 9.47
C ASP A 296 22.83 30.66 10.13
N VAL A 297 23.32 29.41 10.07
CA VAL A 297 22.69 28.27 10.75
C VAL A 297 22.86 28.39 12.26
N LYS A 298 24.02 28.89 12.72
CA LYS A 298 24.30 29.10 14.14
C LYS A 298 23.47 30.25 14.73
N GLU A 299 23.21 31.28 13.94
CA GLU A 299 22.41 32.46 14.28
C GLU A 299 20.91 32.27 14.01
N LEU A 300 20.48 31.08 13.56
CA LEU A 300 19.08 30.75 13.32
C LEU A 300 18.23 31.06 14.56
N SER A 301 17.27 31.97 14.40
CA SER A 301 16.34 32.33 15.45
C SER A 301 15.29 31.24 15.65
N GLU A 302 14.81 31.09 16.88
CA GLU A 302 13.77 30.11 17.20
C GLU A 302 12.45 30.41 16.47
N ASP A 303 12.11 31.69 16.28
CA ASP A 303 10.91 32.10 15.54
C ASP A 303 10.99 31.68 14.07
N GLU A 304 12.14 31.87 13.43
CA GLU A 304 12.35 31.43 12.05
C GLU A 304 12.37 29.90 11.94
N ALA A 305 13.01 29.20 12.88
CA ALA A 305 12.96 27.73 12.93
C ALA A 305 11.50 27.25 13.03
N ARG A 306 10.66 27.91 13.84
CA ARG A 306 9.22 27.61 13.94
C ARG A 306 8.50 27.87 12.61
N GLU A 307 8.82 28.92 11.87
CA GLU A 307 8.24 29.15 10.54
C GLU A 307 8.59 28.03 9.55
N ILE A 308 9.85 27.61 9.54
CA ILE A 308 10.33 26.49 8.73
C ILE A 308 9.60 25.20 9.12
N TYR A 309 9.48 24.91 10.42
CA TYR A 309 8.71 23.76 10.91
C TYR A 309 7.25 23.80 10.45
N ARG A 310 6.63 24.98 10.47
CA ARG A 310 5.25 25.13 10.05
C ARG A 310 5.09 24.86 8.56
N ALA A 311 5.93 25.46 7.73
CA ALA A 311 5.84 25.37 6.28
C ALA A 311 6.23 23.97 5.77
N ASN A 312 7.40 23.48 6.15
CA ASN A 312 8.01 22.32 5.51
C ASN A 312 7.51 20.98 6.06
N TYR A 313 6.86 20.98 7.23
CA TYR A 313 6.49 19.75 7.92
C TYR A 313 5.04 19.78 8.40
N TRP A 314 4.64 20.75 9.23
CA TRP A 314 3.29 20.80 9.80
C TRP A 314 2.20 20.93 8.73
N ASN A 315 2.36 21.91 7.83
CA ASN A 315 1.43 22.15 6.73
C ASN A 315 1.51 21.02 5.70
N ALA A 316 2.71 20.54 5.40
CA ALA A 316 2.90 19.44 4.44
C ALA A 316 2.24 18.12 4.87
N LEU A 317 2.09 17.91 6.19
CA LEU A 317 1.40 16.76 6.78
C LEU A 317 -0.08 17.04 7.13
N ASN A 318 -0.61 18.21 6.79
CA ASN A 318 -1.96 18.64 7.17
C ASN A 318 -2.26 18.44 8.67
N CYS A 319 -1.28 18.67 9.55
CA CYS A 319 -1.39 18.44 10.99
C CYS A 319 -2.50 19.25 11.67
N ASP A 320 -2.88 20.40 11.09
CA ASP A 320 -4.02 21.20 11.52
C ASP A 320 -5.36 20.44 11.47
N GLN A 321 -5.47 19.43 10.59
CA GLN A 321 -6.68 18.63 10.37
C GLN A 321 -6.63 17.24 11.02
N LEU A 322 -5.47 16.82 11.54
CA LEU A 322 -5.35 15.56 12.28
C LEU A 322 -5.94 15.70 13.70
N PRO A 323 -6.34 14.61 14.36
CA PRO A 323 -6.71 14.65 15.79
C PRO A 323 -5.57 15.13 16.69
N ILE A 324 -5.88 15.58 17.90
CA ILE A 324 -4.88 15.92 18.93
C ILE A 324 -4.08 14.66 19.28
N GLY A 325 -2.75 14.79 19.37
CA GLY A 325 -1.81 13.71 19.64
C GLY A 325 -1.42 12.92 18.39
N VAL A 326 -2.37 12.64 17.49
CA VAL A 326 -2.07 12.07 16.15
C VAL A 326 -1.22 13.06 15.34
N ASP A 327 -1.52 14.36 15.45
CA ASP A 327 -0.70 15.43 14.88
C ASP A 327 0.75 15.40 15.37
N LEU A 328 0.98 15.22 16.67
CA LEU A 328 2.31 15.21 17.27
C LEU A 328 3.14 14.01 16.80
N VAL A 329 2.61 12.78 16.88
CA VAL A 329 3.36 11.58 16.48
C VAL A 329 3.71 11.60 14.98
N THR A 330 2.77 12.08 14.16
CA THR A 330 2.97 12.20 12.70
C THR A 330 4.01 13.27 12.39
N PHE A 331 3.93 14.42 13.06
CA PHE A 331 4.82 15.55 12.87
C PHE A 331 6.25 15.27 13.32
N ASP A 332 6.46 14.75 14.53
CA ASP A 332 7.79 14.40 15.05
C ASP A 332 8.50 13.36 14.18
N PHE A 333 7.75 12.37 13.67
CA PHE A 333 8.33 11.40 12.74
C PHE A 333 8.60 12.02 11.36
N GLY A 334 7.77 12.96 10.90
CA GLY A 334 8.02 13.72 9.67
C GLY A 334 9.29 14.58 9.74
N VAL A 335 9.58 15.18 10.89
CA VAL A 335 10.82 15.91 11.14
C VAL A 335 12.02 14.96 11.13
N ASN A 336 11.91 13.82 11.82
CA ASN A 336 13.03 12.89 11.99
C ASN A 336 13.33 12.06 10.72
N ALA A 337 12.30 11.63 10.00
CA ALA A 337 12.40 10.65 8.93
C ALA A 337 11.75 11.10 7.61
N GLY A 338 11.28 12.35 7.51
CA GLY A 338 10.72 12.94 6.30
C GLY A 338 9.20 12.84 6.19
N VAL A 339 8.60 13.91 5.66
CA VAL A 339 7.14 14.09 5.50
C VAL A 339 6.47 12.92 4.77
N SER A 340 6.98 12.54 3.58
CA SER A 340 6.35 11.47 2.79
C SER A 340 6.32 10.13 3.54
N ARG A 341 7.36 9.84 4.33
CA ARG A 341 7.44 8.60 5.11
C ARG A 341 6.43 8.60 6.25
N ALA A 342 6.29 9.72 6.95
CA ALA A 342 5.30 9.86 8.02
C ALA A 342 3.87 9.76 7.49
N ALA A 343 3.57 10.42 6.36
CA ALA A 343 2.26 10.31 5.69
C ALA A 343 1.95 8.86 5.29
N LYS A 344 2.88 8.16 4.64
CA LYS A 344 2.71 6.75 4.24
C LYS A 344 2.53 5.82 5.44
N MET A 345 3.16 6.10 6.57
CA MET A 345 2.98 5.32 7.79
C MET A 345 1.55 5.47 8.32
N LEU A 346 1.06 6.71 8.43
CA LEU A 346 -0.32 6.97 8.85
C LEU A 346 -1.34 6.32 7.90
N GLN A 347 -1.13 6.45 6.59
CA GLN A 347 -2.01 5.88 5.56
C GLN A 347 -2.13 4.36 5.67
N ARG A 348 -1.02 3.66 5.91
CA ARG A 348 -1.03 2.20 6.12
C ARG A 348 -1.79 1.81 7.39
N ILE A 349 -1.65 2.58 8.46
CA ILE A 349 -2.35 2.35 9.73
C ILE A 349 -3.87 2.47 9.53
N VAL A 350 -4.31 3.48 8.78
CA VAL A 350 -5.76 3.68 8.49
C VAL A 350 -6.25 2.95 7.24
N ALA A 351 -5.44 2.04 6.69
CA ALA A 351 -5.77 1.18 5.55
C ALA A 351 -6.24 1.91 4.27
N VAL A 352 -5.59 3.03 3.93
CA VAL A 352 -5.77 3.73 2.65
C VAL A 352 -4.50 3.62 1.77
N GLU A 353 -4.60 4.04 0.51
CA GLU A 353 -3.44 4.07 -0.39
C GLU A 353 -2.30 4.91 0.19
N ALA A 354 -1.08 4.35 0.20
CA ALA A 354 0.10 4.97 0.79
C ALA A 354 0.86 5.84 -0.23
N ASP A 355 0.21 6.89 -0.74
CA ASP A 355 0.77 7.83 -1.71
C ASP A 355 1.73 8.86 -1.08
N GLY A 356 1.67 9.06 0.24
CA GLY A 356 2.47 10.01 0.99
C GLY A 356 1.93 11.45 1.03
N GLN A 357 0.66 11.66 0.68
CA GLN A 357 -0.04 12.93 0.79
C GLN A 357 -1.28 12.79 1.70
N ILE A 358 -1.35 13.56 2.79
CA ILE A 358 -2.50 13.51 3.71
C ILE A 358 -3.65 14.35 3.13
N GLY A 359 -4.40 13.77 2.20
CA GLY A 359 -5.57 14.38 1.55
C GLY A 359 -6.91 14.01 2.21
N PRO A 360 -8.05 14.43 1.62
CA PRO A 360 -9.39 14.20 2.18
C PRO A 360 -9.71 12.72 2.47
N ILE A 361 -9.21 11.78 1.66
CA ILE A 361 -9.40 10.34 1.87
C ILE A 361 -8.69 9.89 3.16
N THR A 362 -7.43 10.30 3.36
CA THR A 362 -6.67 9.98 4.57
C THR A 362 -7.31 10.61 5.80
N LEU A 363 -7.72 11.88 5.71
CA LEU A 363 -8.38 12.59 6.82
C LEU A 363 -9.73 11.96 7.18
N GLY A 364 -10.51 11.57 6.17
CA GLY A 364 -11.74 10.81 6.35
C GLY A 364 -11.50 9.51 7.12
N ALA A 365 -10.53 8.70 6.69
CA ALA A 365 -10.20 7.45 7.37
C ALA A 365 -9.68 7.67 8.81
N VAL A 366 -8.83 8.67 9.03
CA VAL A 366 -8.34 9.05 10.37
C VAL A 366 -9.51 9.43 11.29
N SER A 367 -10.50 10.17 10.80
CA SER A 367 -11.67 10.60 11.60
C SER A 367 -12.57 9.45 12.06
N GLN A 368 -12.53 8.30 11.38
CA GLN A 368 -13.31 7.11 11.72
C GLN A 368 -12.60 6.19 12.73
N ASN A 369 -11.37 6.51 13.13
CA ASN A 369 -10.56 5.71 14.04
C ASN A 369 -10.39 6.41 15.38
N ASP A 370 -10.25 5.63 16.45
CA ASP A 370 -9.96 6.15 17.78
C ASP A 370 -8.54 6.77 17.83
N ALA A 371 -8.45 8.01 18.31
CA ALA A 371 -7.20 8.77 18.30
C ALA A 371 -6.13 8.16 19.22
N GLU A 372 -6.52 7.62 20.39
CA GLU A 372 -5.59 6.96 21.30
C GLU A 372 -5.01 5.70 20.65
N HIS A 373 -5.85 4.92 19.97
CA HIS A 373 -5.42 3.76 19.21
C HIS A 373 -4.45 4.12 18.08
N LEU A 374 -4.75 5.17 17.31
CA LEU A 374 -3.87 5.65 16.24
C LEU A 374 -2.50 6.08 16.77
N ILE A 375 -2.46 6.81 17.89
CA ILE A 375 -1.20 7.25 18.53
C ILE A 375 -0.32 6.04 18.89
N LYS A 376 -0.93 5.00 19.47
CA LYS A 376 -0.23 3.77 19.86
C LYS A 376 0.28 3.02 18.63
N GLN A 377 -0.58 2.74 17.66
CA GLN A 377 -0.20 2.05 16.43
C GLN A 377 0.90 2.78 15.66
N PHE A 378 0.82 4.10 15.56
CA PHE A 378 1.84 4.91 14.90
C PHE A 378 3.18 4.81 15.61
N SER A 379 3.18 4.86 16.94
CA SER A 379 4.39 4.74 17.75
C SER A 379 5.05 3.36 17.60
N ASP A 380 4.24 2.29 17.56
CA ASP A 380 4.73 0.93 17.35
C ASP A 380 5.29 0.74 15.93
N ALA A 381 4.59 1.25 14.91
CA ALA A 381 5.03 1.23 13.52
C ALA A 381 6.35 2.01 13.33
N ARG A 382 6.49 3.16 14.00
CA ARG A 382 7.72 3.96 14.02
C ARG A 382 8.88 3.20 14.65
N LEU A 383 8.67 2.57 15.81
CA LEU A 383 9.71 1.80 16.48
C LEU A 383 10.17 0.61 15.63
N ASN A 384 9.23 -0.07 14.98
CA ASN A 384 9.54 -1.16 14.06
C ASN A 384 10.34 -0.66 12.83
N TYR A 385 10.01 0.52 12.31
CA TYR A 385 10.81 1.15 11.26
C TYR A 385 12.26 1.38 11.70
N TYR A 386 12.48 1.94 12.90
CA TYR A 386 13.85 2.17 13.40
C TYR A 386 14.63 0.88 13.64
N ARG A 387 13.98 -0.18 14.14
CA ARG A 387 14.59 -1.50 14.31
C ARG A 387 15.10 -2.10 13.02
N GLY A 388 14.52 -1.72 11.88
CA GLY A 388 14.96 -2.14 10.55
C GLY A 388 16.15 -1.36 9.98
N LEU A 389 16.65 -0.32 10.67
CA LEU A 389 17.78 0.48 10.19
C LEU A 389 19.11 -0.16 10.57
N SER A 390 20.10 -0.07 9.66
CA SER A 390 21.46 -0.60 9.85
C SER A 390 22.19 -0.05 11.09
N HIS A 391 21.83 1.14 11.56
CA HIS A 391 22.45 1.81 12.70
C HIS A 391 21.69 1.62 14.03
N TRP A 392 20.75 0.68 14.08
CA TRP A 392 19.97 0.38 15.28
C TRP A 392 20.83 0.06 16.51
N GLU A 393 21.93 -0.68 16.35
CA GLU A 393 22.80 -1.03 17.47
C GLU A 393 23.41 0.20 18.15
N THR A 394 23.69 1.25 17.38
CA THR A 394 24.31 2.49 17.87
C THR A 394 23.27 3.48 18.40
N PHE A 395 22.17 3.71 17.66
CA PHE A 395 21.21 4.78 17.96
C PHE A 395 19.85 4.31 18.48
N GLY A 396 19.60 3.00 18.52
CA GLY A 396 18.30 2.42 18.84
C GLY A 396 17.78 2.79 20.22
N ARG A 397 18.66 2.98 21.21
CA ARG A 397 18.28 3.49 22.54
C ARG A 397 17.67 4.89 22.47
N GLY A 398 18.29 5.79 21.70
CA GLY A 398 17.81 7.16 21.52
C GLY A 398 16.48 7.19 20.76
N TRP A 399 16.37 6.43 19.67
CA TRP A 399 15.12 6.32 18.91
C TRP A 399 13.97 5.71 19.71
N SER A 400 14.26 4.69 20.52
CA SER A 400 13.27 4.09 21.42
C SER A 400 12.78 5.09 22.45
N ARG A 401 13.71 5.85 23.07
CA ARG A 401 13.36 6.87 24.07
C ARG A 401 12.50 7.97 23.46
N ARG A 402 12.92 8.59 22.35
CA ARG A 402 12.15 9.64 21.65
C ARG A 402 10.76 9.14 21.24
N THR A 403 10.66 7.90 20.76
CA THR A 403 9.35 7.33 20.37
C THR A 403 8.42 7.19 21.58
N ALA A 404 8.93 6.72 22.72
CA ALA A 404 8.16 6.61 23.95
C ALA A 404 7.76 7.98 24.52
N GLU A 405 8.70 8.92 24.60
CA GLU A 405 8.48 10.29 25.08
C GLU A 405 7.42 11.02 24.22
N THR A 406 7.53 10.95 22.89
CA THR A 406 6.54 11.53 21.97
C THR A 406 5.17 10.87 22.11
N ARG A 407 5.10 9.53 22.29
CA ARG A 407 3.84 8.82 22.48
C ARG A 407 3.15 9.26 23.76
N ASP A 408 3.87 9.31 24.87
CA ASP A 408 3.31 9.65 26.18
C ASP A 408 2.83 11.10 26.19
N ALA A 409 3.61 12.02 25.61
CA ALA A 409 3.19 13.42 25.41
C ALA A 409 1.93 13.54 24.55
N ALA A 410 1.81 12.76 23.47
CA ALA A 410 0.63 12.74 22.61
C ALA A 410 -0.62 12.25 23.34
N LEU A 411 -0.49 11.20 24.16
CA LEU A 411 -1.58 10.68 24.98
C LEU A 411 -2.01 11.68 26.06
N ASP A 412 -1.07 12.35 26.70
CA ASP A 412 -1.38 13.39 27.70
C ASP A 412 -2.04 14.61 27.07
N MET A 413 -1.64 14.98 25.85
CA MET A 413 -2.32 16.02 25.07
C MET A 413 -3.76 15.64 24.75
N LEU A 414 -4.00 14.40 24.31
CA LEU A 414 -5.34 13.89 24.02
C LEU A 414 -6.22 13.90 25.27
N ARG A 415 -5.70 13.42 26.42
CA ARG A 415 -6.41 13.42 27.71
C ARG A 415 -6.75 14.83 28.21
N ALA A 416 -5.82 15.78 28.03
CA ALA A 416 -6.04 17.17 28.42
C ALA A 416 -7.07 17.87 27.51
N GLY A 417 -7.13 17.51 26.23
CA GLY A 417 -8.10 18.04 25.27
C GLY A 417 -9.53 17.52 25.46
N GLY A 418 -9.72 16.37 26.11
CA GLY A 418 -11.05 15.82 26.43
C GLY A 418 -11.69 16.35 27.73
N ARG A 419 -11.05 17.30 28.43
CA ARG A 419 -11.52 17.88 29.70
C ARG A 419 -12.16 19.28 29.55
N THR A 420 -12.43 19.70 28.32
CA THR A 420 -13.18 20.93 27.98
C THR A 420 -14.53 20.55 27.43
#